data_AF-A0A655URV6-F1
#
_entry.id   AF-A0A655URV6-F1
#
_cell.length_a   1.000
_cell.length_b   1.000
_cell.length_c   1.000
_cell.angle_alpha   90.00
_cell.angle_beta   90.00
_cell.angle_gamma   90.00
#
_symmetry.space_group_name_H-M   'P 1'
#
loop_
_entity.id
_entity.type
_entity.pdbx_description
1 polymer ?
#
loop_
_entity_poly.entity_id
_entity_poly.type
_entity_poly.pdbx_seq_one_letter_code
_entity_poly.pdbx_strand_id
1 'polypeptide(L)'
;MDLVLKQVTKAGEPVKLTKTEYNILKLLAKNMGKVLTHKQILKEVWGGNYVEHHHYVRIHVAQLRHKVEDNPAQPRFILTENGVGYRLVDK
;
A
#
# COMPACT_ATOMS: atom_id res chain seq x y z
N MET A 1 -2.96 12.98 3.50
CA MET A 1 -2.67 11.85 4.44
C MET A 1 -1.48 12.26 5.29
N ASP A 2 -1.64 12.45 6.60
CA ASP A 2 -0.49 12.75 7.47
C ASP A 2 0.18 11.44 7.89
N LEU A 3 1.28 11.09 7.22
CA LEU A 3 2.02 9.85 7.45
C LEU A 3 3.06 9.96 8.58
N VAL A 4 3.18 11.15 9.20
CA VAL A 4 4.14 11.44 10.28
C VAL A 4 3.62 10.97 11.63
N LEU A 5 2.30 11.04 11.82
CA LEU A 5 1.59 10.38 12.91
C LEU A 5 1.17 8.99 12.41
N LYS A 6 1.26 7.94 13.22
CA LYS A 6 0.83 6.57 12.87
C LYS A 6 -0.70 6.45 12.63
N GLN A 7 -1.37 7.53 12.24
CA GLN A 7 -2.80 7.66 12.07
C GLN A 7 -3.08 7.96 10.61
N VAL A 8 -3.61 6.95 9.92
CA VAL A 8 -4.14 7.12 8.56
C VAL A 8 -5.58 7.57 8.72
N THR A 9 -5.94 8.72 8.17
CA THR A 9 -7.31 9.20 8.18
C THR A 9 -7.95 9.08 6.79
N LYS A 10 -9.23 8.73 6.76
CA LYS A 10 -10.09 8.78 5.56
C LYS A 10 -11.27 9.67 5.89
N ALA A 11 -11.50 10.71 5.09
CA ALA A 11 -12.56 11.70 5.33
C ALA A 11 -12.55 12.30 6.76
N GLY A 12 -11.37 12.43 7.39
CA GLY A 12 -11.22 12.93 8.76
C GLY A 12 -11.34 11.86 9.85
N GLU A 13 -11.75 10.63 9.53
CA GLU A 13 -11.88 9.53 10.48
C GLU A 13 -10.63 8.63 10.50
N PRO A 14 -10.14 8.21 11.68
CA PRO A 14 -8.99 7.32 11.78
C PRO A 14 -9.33 5.90 11.28
N VAL A 15 -8.47 5.40 10.39
CA VAL A 15 -8.58 4.07 9.79
C VAL A 15 -7.68 3.09 10.53
N LYS A 16 -8.25 1.99 11.04
CA LYS A 16 -7.47 0.90 11.64
C LYS A 16 -6.82 0.02 10.57
N LEU A 17 -5.50 0.12 10.48
CA LEU A 17 -4.67 -0.77 9.66
C LEU A 17 -4.03 -1.87 10.50
N THR A 18 -3.86 -3.04 9.90
CA THR A 18 -2.95 -4.07 10.44
C THR A 18 -1.50 -3.60 10.31
N LYS A 19 -0.58 -4.26 11.02
CA LYS A 19 0.86 -3.96 10.92
C LYS A 19 1.36 -4.06 9.48
N THR A 20 0.91 -5.07 8.74
CA THR A 20 1.29 -5.30 7.34
C THR A 20 0.75 -4.21 6.41
N GLU A 21 -0.54 -3.89 6.50
CA GLU A 21 -1.16 -2.82 5.70
C GLU A 21 -0.46 -1.47 5.95
N TYR A 22 -0.18 -1.16 7.21
CA TYR A 22 0.56 0.05 7.58
C TYR A 22 1.97 0.06 6.98
N ASN A 23 2.69 -1.07 7.04
CA ASN A 23 4.03 -1.16 6.48
C ASN A 23 4.04 -1.00 4.95
N ILE A 24 3.05 -1.57 4.24
CA ILE A 24 2.89 -1.36 2.79
C ILE A 24 2.64 0.11 2.50
N LEU A 25 1.66 0.73 3.18
CA LEU A 25 1.32 2.13 2.96
C LEU A 25 2.51 3.04 3.26
N LYS A 26 3.22 2.81 4.37
CA LYS A 26 4.42 3.55 4.75
C LYS A 26 5.52 3.42 3.70
N LEU A 27 5.74 2.22 3.16
CA LEU A 27 6.74 1.99 2.12
C LEU A 27 6.39 2.73 0.83
N LEU A 28 5.14 2.66 0.39
CA LEU A 28 4.66 3.37 -0.79
C LEU A 28 4.73 4.88 -0.60
N ALA A 29 4.36 5.39 0.58
CA ALA A 29 4.44 6.81 0.93
C ALA A 29 5.87 7.34 0.96
N LYS A 30 6.82 6.58 1.49
CA LYS A 30 8.26 6.92 1.41
C LYS A 30 8.76 7.03 -0.03
N ASN A 31 8.09 6.37 -0.97
CA ASN A 31 8.43 6.33 -2.39
C ASN A 31 7.30 6.94 -3.23
N MET A 32 6.60 7.95 -2.71
CA MET A 32 5.46 8.57 -3.38
C MET A 32 5.81 8.98 -4.81
N GLY A 33 4.89 8.72 -5.74
CA GLY A 33 5.07 8.95 -7.18
C GLY A 33 5.93 7.90 -7.90
N LYS A 34 6.67 7.04 -7.19
CA LYS A 34 7.48 5.96 -7.78
C LYS A 34 6.75 4.64 -7.78
N VAL A 35 6.99 3.84 -8.81
CA VAL A 35 6.48 2.47 -8.89
C VAL A 35 7.38 1.55 -8.09
N LEU A 36 6.81 0.86 -7.10
CA LEU A 36 7.47 -0.22 -6.39
C LEU A 36 6.97 -1.56 -6.93
N THR A 37 7.91 -2.41 -7.33
CA THR A 37 7.60 -3.74 -7.85
C THR A 37 7.06 -4.65 -6.76
N HIS A 38 6.30 -5.68 -7.15
CA HIS A 38 5.84 -6.72 -6.22
C HIS A 38 7.00 -7.31 -5.39
N LYS A 39 8.16 -7.55 -6.03
CA LYS A 39 9.35 -8.10 -5.37
C LYS A 39 9.95 -7.14 -4.35
N GLN A 40 10.01 -5.85 -4.66
CA GLN A 40 10.49 -4.82 -3.73
C GLN A 40 9.57 -4.71 -2.52
N ILE A 41 8.26 -4.61 -2.73
CA ILE A 41 7.29 -4.51 -1.63
C ILE A 41 7.37 -5.75 -0.72
N LEU A 42 7.42 -6.94 -1.32
CA LEU A 42 7.51 -8.20 -0.59
C LEU A 42 8.78 -8.28 0.25
N LYS A 43 9.93 -7.95 -0.35
CA LYS A 43 11.23 -7.92 0.33
C LYS A 43 11.26 -6.93 1.50
N GLU A 44 10.75 -5.72 1.31
CA GLU A 44 10.81 -4.67 2.33
C GLU A 44 9.82 -4.90 3.48
N VAL A 45 8.66 -5.50 3.22
CA VAL A 45 7.62 -5.69 4.25
C VAL A 45 7.76 -7.04 4.97
N TRP A 46 8.23 -8.09 4.29
CA TRP A 46 8.37 -9.45 4.85
C TRP A 46 9.80 -9.99 4.92
N GLY A 47 10.75 -9.41 4.19
CA GLY A 47 12.14 -9.87 4.14
C GLY A 47 12.48 -10.74 2.92
N GLY A 48 13.78 -10.97 2.72
CA GLY A 48 14.33 -11.64 1.54
C GLY A 48 14.00 -13.13 1.37
N ASN A 49 13.39 -13.77 2.38
CA ASN A 49 13.02 -15.19 2.30
C ASN A 49 11.62 -15.41 1.69
N TYR A 50 10.83 -14.35 1.48
CA TYR A 50 9.44 -14.44 1.05
C TYR A 50 9.25 -14.26 -0.46
N VAL A 51 10.31 -14.30 -1.26
CA VAL A 51 10.34 -13.80 -2.67
C VAL A 51 9.31 -14.48 -3.59
N GLU A 52 8.93 -15.73 -3.33
CA GLU A 52 8.01 -16.48 -4.21
C GLU A 52 6.52 -16.22 -3.95
N HIS A 53 6.18 -15.47 -2.89
CA HIS A 53 4.79 -15.25 -2.49
C HIS A 53 4.18 -13.95 -3.02
N HIS A 54 4.41 -13.61 -4.29
CA HIS A 54 3.93 -12.36 -4.91
C HIS A 54 2.43 -12.06 -4.70
N HIS A 55 1.58 -13.08 -4.60
CA HIS A 55 0.16 -12.94 -4.30
C HIS A 55 -0.15 -12.24 -2.96
N TYR A 56 0.74 -12.31 -1.96
CA TYR A 56 0.52 -11.69 -0.64
C TYR A 56 0.45 -10.18 -0.74
N VAL A 57 1.31 -9.58 -1.57
CA VAL A 57 1.28 -8.13 -1.82
C VAL A 57 -0.09 -7.74 -2.36
N ARG A 58 -0.64 -8.51 -3.30
CA ARG A 58 -1.94 -8.22 -3.92
C ARG A 58 -3.09 -8.29 -2.91
N ILE A 59 -3.12 -9.34 -2.08
CA ILE A 59 -4.15 -9.53 -1.05
C ILE A 59 -4.14 -8.34 -0.07
N HIS A 60 -2.97 -7.98 0.45
CA HIS A 60 -2.88 -6.90 1.43
C HIS A 60 -3.08 -5.51 0.81
N VAL A 61 -2.71 -5.28 -0.45
CA VAL A 61 -3.05 -4.04 -1.15
C VAL A 61 -4.56 -3.94 -1.38
N ALA A 62 -5.24 -5.03 -1.73
CA ALA A 62 -6.69 -5.04 -1.85
C ALA A 62 -7.37 -4.69 -0.51
N GLN A 63 -6.95 -5.34 0.58
CA GLN A 63 -7.43 -5.03 1.93
C GLN A 63 -7.16 -3.57 2.34
N LEU A 64 -5.96 -3.07 2.04
CA LEU A 64 -5.60 -1.67 2.30
C LEU A 64 -6.51 -0.71 1.53
N ARG A 65 -6.75 -0.95 0.23
CA ARG A 65 -7.66 -0.13 -0.59
C ARG A 65 -9.08 -0.12 -0.03
N HIS A 66 -9.61 -1.25 0.44
CA HIS A 66 -10.91 -1.29 1.10
C HIS A 66 -11.03 -0.34 2.29
N LYS A 67 -9.91 0.00 2.93
CA LYS A 67 -9.87 0.86 4.10
C LYS A 67 -9.57 2.32 3.78
N VAL A 68 -8.75 2.60 2.77
CA VAL A 68 -8.25 3.96 2.48
C VAL A 68 -8.86 4.60 1.23
N GLU A 69 -9.42 3.81 0.31
CA GLU A 69 -10.05 4.32 -0.91
C GLU A 69 -11.56 4.44 -0.72
N ASP A 70 -12.18 5.41 -1.40
CA ASP A 70 -13.65 5.52 -1.46
C ASP A 70 -14.24 4.38 -2.28
N ASN A 71 -13.64 4.09 -3.44
CA ASN A 71 -13.98 2.94 -4.28
C ASN A 71 -12.72 2.09 -4.52
N PRO A 72 -12.60 0.92 -3.88
CA PRO A 72 -11.43 0.03 -4.03
C PRO A 72 -11.22 -0.50 -5.46
N ALA A 73 -12.29 -0.60 -6.25
CA ALA A 73 -12.24 -1.03 -7.66
C ALA A 73 -11.78 0.10 -8.59
N GLN A 74 -11.87 1.36 -8.15
CA GLN A 74 -11.41 2.55 -8.86
C GLN A 74 -10.49 3.37 -7.92
N PRO A 75 -9.32 2.83 -7.55
CA PRO A 75 -8.46 3.45 -6.56
C PRO A 75 -7.90 4.77 -7.07
N ARG A 76 -7.85 5.78 -6.20
CA ARG A 76 -7.33 7.11 -6.50
C ARG A 76 -5.92 7.33 -5.95
N PHE A 77 -5.56 6.68 -4.85
CA PHE A 77 -4.28 6.88 -4.18
C PHE A 77 -3.30 5.76 -4.48
N ILE A 78 -3.71 4.50 -4.31
CA ILE A 78 -2.84 3.33 -4.54
C ILE A 78 -3.13 2.79 -5.93
N LEU A 79 -2.31 3.12 -6.91
CA LEU A 79 -2.48 2.71 -8.31
C LEU A 79 -1.78 1.39 -8.60
N THR A 80 -2.40 0.58 -9.46
CA THR A 80 -1.78 -0.65 -9.99
C THR A 80 -1.04 -0.31 -11.27
N GLU A 81 0.23 -0.68 -11.35
CA GLU A 81 1.00 -0.67 -12.58
C GLU A 81 1.07 -2.12 -13.09
N ASN A 82 0.33 -2.41 -14.16
CA ASN A 82 0.07 -3.77 -14.63
C ASN A 82 1.36 -4.56 -14.87
N GLY A 83 1.47 -5.74 -14.24
CA GLY A 83 2.66 -6.59 -14.31
C GLY A 83 3.86 -6.11 -13.49
N VAL A 84 3.86 -4.86 -13.01
CA VAL A 84 5.01 -4.26 -12.34
C VAL A 84 4.80 -4.24 -10.83
N GLY A 85 3.76 -3.57 -10.34
CA GLY A 85 3.54 -3.39 -8.91
C GLY A 85 2.59 -2.25 -8.59
N TYR A 86 2.95 -1.45 -7.59
CA TYR A 86 2.06 -0.43 -7.03
C TYR A 86 2.78 0.90 -6.84
N ARG A 87 2.01 1.98 -6.93
CA ARG A 87 2.47 3.35 -6.70
C ARG A 87 1.45 4.09 -5.85
N LEU A 88 1.93 4.89 -4.91
CA LEU A 88 1.09 5.87 -4.22
C LEU A 88 1.21 7.22 -4.93
N VAL A 89 0.07 7.86 -5.18
CA VAL A 89 0.00 9.24 -5.68
C VAL A 89 -0.75 10.11 -4.68
N ASP A 90 -0.31 11.36 -4.56
CA ASP A 90 -1.06 12.41 -3.86
C ASP A 90 -1.89 13.16 -4.89
N LYS A 91 -3.12 13.51 -4.56
CA LYS A 91 -4.03 14.20 -5.48
C LYS A 91 -4.42 15.55 -4.93
#